data_AF-A0AAW7HV97-F1
#
_entry.id   AF-A0AAW7HV97-F1
#
_cell.length_a   1.000
_cell.length_b   1.000
_cell.length_c   1.000
_cell.angle_alpha   90.00
_cell.angle_beta   90.00
_cell.angle_gamma   90.00
#
_symmetry.space_group_name_H-M   'P 1'
#
loop_
_entity.id
_entity.type
_entity.pdbx_description
1 polymer ?
#
loop_
_entity_poly.entity_id
_entity_poly.type
_entity_poly.pdbx_seq_one_letter_code
_entity_poly.pdbx_strand_id
1 'polypeptide(L)'
;MKIEGSDQPTRQSPQASPVPPPEQVAQRQFERLLARPPEPDLFDRWRQGAQLDSLLANAVPAARRDLLWQIYQQGDKPAPEIGKQLFAPVTSKLIERFGERQLPVVAAIDQPELRALMREFDPLASRREKVLLSVMTEIKGENGAVRPELEYLGDLARRELMTLIPFNGMVDNLMRNSHKLDLEA
;
A
#
# COMPACT_ATOMS: atom_id res chain seq x y z
N MET A 1 -1.93 89.50 -0.15
CA MET A 1 -2.12 88.27 -0.95
C MET A 1 -0.90 87.40 -0.69
N LYS A 2 -1.02 86.23 -0.01
CA LYS A 2 -1.19 84.87 -0.59
C LYS A 2 0.07 84.49 -1.44
N ILE A 3 0.89 83.44 -1.26
CA ILE A 3 0.89 82.08 -0.64
C ILE A 3 2.40 81.73 -0.39
N GLU A 4 2.92 81.32 0.78
CA GLU A 4 3.03 79.97 1.41
C GLU A 4 3.61 78.81 0.55
N GLY A 5 4.61 78.11 1.11
CA GLY A 5 4.94 76.69 0.83
C GLY A 5 5.72 76.40 -0.46
N SER A 6 6.63 75.42 -0.56
CA SER A 6 6.98 74.34 0.34
C SER A 6 8.29 73.70 -0.12
N ASP A 7 9.03 73.16 0.85
CA ASP A 7 10.05 72.12 0.69
C ASP A 7 9.57 70.90 -0.11
N GLN A 8 10.57 70.14 -0.59
CA GLN A 8 10.58 68.72 -1.04
C GLN A 8 10.73 68.48 -2.56
N PRO A 9 11.19 67.28 -2.97
CA PRO A 9 12.37 66.57 -2.48
C PRO A 9 13.21 66.02 -3.65
N THR A 10 14.47 65.70 -3.37
CA THR A 10 15.34 64.91 -4.24
C THR A 10 14.65 63.58 -4.59
N ARG A 11 14.31 63.38 -5.87
CA ARG A 11 13.83 62.09 -6.39
C ARG A 11 14.85 61.00 -6.07
N GLN A 12 14.57 60.19 -5.06
CA GLN A 12 15.22 58.90 -4.89
C GLN A 12 14.73 57.98 -6.00
N SER A 13 15.67 57.55 -6.86
CA SER A 13 15.45 56.45 -7.79
C SER A 13 14.98 55.22 -7.02
N PRO A 14 13.98 54.46 -7.49
CA PRO A 14 13.64 53.19 -6.88
C PRO A 14 14.86 52.26 -7.06
N GLN A 15 15.52 51.94 -5.96
CA GLN A 15 16.54 50.91 -5.91
C GLN A 15 15.91 49.62 -6.42
N ALA A 16 16.32 49.18 -7.61
CA ALA A 16 16.04 47.86 -8.10
C ALA A 16 16.68 46.88 -7.11
N SER A 17 15.86 46.24 -6.29
CA SER A 17 16.28 45.09 -5.51
C SER A 17 16.95 44.10 -6.47
N PRO A 18 18.19 43.64 -6.19
CA PRO A 18 18.81 42.64 -7.04
C PRO A 18 17.93 41.40 -7.02
N VAL A 19 17.50 40.94 -8.20
CA VAL A 19 16.86 39.64 -8.35
C VAL A 19 17.87 38.62 -7.82
N PRO A 20 17.52 37.84 -6.78
CA PRO A 20 18.46 36.90 -6.19
C PRO A 20 18.91 35.91 -7.27
N PRO A 21 20.20 35.51 -7.28
CA PRO A 21 20.72 34.52 -8.22
C PRO A 21 19.83 33.27 -8.23
N PRO A 22 19.59 32.65 -9.39
CA PRO A 22 18.73 31.47 -9.51
C PRO A 22 19.17 30.32 -8.57
N GLU A 23 20.47 30.23 -8.26
CA GLU A 23 21.01 29.27 -7.29
C GLU A 23 20.49 29.48 -5.86
N GLN A 24 20.31 30.73 -5.41
CA GLN A 24 19.77 31.02 -4.08
C GLN A 24 18.29 30.69 -3.97
N VAL A 25 17.55 30.84 -5.08
CA VAL A 25 16.14 30.43 -5.15
C VAL A 25 16.04 28.90 -5.12
N ALA A 26 16.89 28.20 -5.87
CA ALA A 26 16.97 26.75 -5.88
C ALA A 26 17.39 26.16 -4.52
N GLN A 27 18.39 26.75 -3.85
CA GLN A 27 18.81 26.36 -2.50
C GLN A 27 17.68 26.57 -1.48
N ARG A 28 17.00 27.71 -1.50
CA ARG A 28 15.86 27.97 -0.59
C ARG A 28 14.67 27.05 -0.86
N GLN A 29 14.45 26.65 -2.10
CA GLN A 29 13.44 25.65 -2.46
C GLN A 29 13.84 24.26 -1.95
N PHE A 30 15.10 23.87 -2.11
CA PHE A 30 15.65 22.62 -1.60
C PHE A 30 15.60 22.55 -0.07
N GLU A 31 16.00 23.61 0.64
CA GLU A 31 15.89 23.71 2.10
C GLU A 31 14.44 23.64 2.57
N ARG A 32 13.49 24.23 1.84
CA ARG A 32 12.05 24.08 2.13
C ARG A 32 11.54 22.67 1.91
N LEU A 33 12.07 21.94 0.93
CA LEU A 33 11.72 20.53 0.71
C LEU A 33 12.29 19.63 1.82
N LEU A 34 13.49 19.94 2.32
CA LEU A 34 14.11 19.24 3.46
C LEU A 34 13.45 19.58 4.80
N ALA A 35 12.96 20.82 4.97
CA ALA A 35 12.30 21.29 6.18
C ALA A 35 10.79 21.01 6.21
N ARG A 36 10.21 20.53 5.10
CA ARG A 36 8.81 20.10 5.10
C ARG A 36 8.73 18.89 6.03
N PRO A 37 7.98 18.98 7.15
CA PRO A 37 7.76 17.79 7.97
C PRO A 37 7.19 16.70 7.06
N PRO A 38 7.65 15.45 7.20
CA PRO A 38 7.11 14.35 6.40
C PRO A 38 5.59 14.42 6.54
N GLU A 39 4.93 14.52 5.39
CA GLU A 39 3.48 14.54 5.37
C GLU A 39 2.98 13.34 6.18
N PRO A 40 2.09 13.53 7.18
CA PRO A 40 1.69 12.43 8.04
C PRO A 40 1.18 11.30 7.16
N ASP A 41 1.62 10.09 7.45
CA ASP A 41 1.25 8.88 6.72
C ASP A 41 -0.28 8.83 6.62
N LEU A 42 -0.80 8.30 5.52
CA LEU A 42 -2.25 8.23 5.29
C LEU A 42 -2.95 7.54 6.46
N PHE A 43 -2.28 6.57 7.07
CA PHE A 43 -2.75 5.87 8.25
C PHE A 43 -2.85 6.78 9.49
N ASP A 44 -1.87 7.66 9.71
CA ASP A 44 -1.94 8.62 10.82
C ASP A 44 -3.09 9.59 10.66
N ARG A 45 -3.31 10.09 9.43
CA ARG A 45 -4.44 10.98 9.14
C ARG A 45 -5.77 10.28 9.37
N TRP A 46 -5.89 9.03 8.93
CA TRP A 46 -7.08 8.21 9.19
C TRP A 46 -7.30 8.03 10.69
N ARG A 47 -6.26 7.69 11.46
CA ARG A 47 -6.31 7.53 12.91
C ARG A 47 -6.68 8.84 13.65
N GLN A 48 -6.35 9.98 13.08
CA GLN A 48 -6.75 11.32 13.57
C GLN A 48 -8.19 11.70 13.20
N GLY A 49 -8.95 10.83 12.52
CA GLY A 49 -10.35 11.03 12.19
C GLY A 49 -10.62 11.54 10.77
N ALA A 50 -9.62 11.58 9.88
CA ALA A 50 -9.86 11.90 8.48
C ALA A 50 -10.73 10.82 7.81
N GLN A 51 -11.64 11.24 6.93
CA GLN A 51 -12.54 10.32 6.23
C GLN A 51 -11.77 9.40 5.28
N LEU A 52 -11.99 8.09 5.42
CA LEU A 52 -11.30 7.08 4.62
C LEU A 52 -11.48 7.30 3.11
N ASP A 53 -12.70 7.57 2.64
CA ASP A 53 -12.98 7.76 1.21
C ASP A 53 -12.21 8.95 0.62
N SER A 54 -12.04 10.03 1.39
CA SER A 54 -11.26 11.19 0.97
C SER A 54 -9.77 10.87 0.89
N LEU A 55 -9.25 10.09 1.84
CA LEU A 55 -7.86 9.64 1.82
C LEU A 55 -7.60 8.71 0.63
N LEU A 56 -8.52 7.78 0.37
CA LEU A 56 -8.41 6.86 -0.76
C LEU A 56 -8.53 7.59 -2.10
N ALA A 57 -9.44 8.55 -2.24
CA ALA A 57 -9.63 9.28 -3.50
C ALA A 57 -8.37 10.02 -3.97
N ASN A 58 -7.60 10.58 -3.03
CA ASN A 58 -6.42 11.39 -3.30
C ASN A 58 -5.10 10.60 -3.35
N ALA A 59 -5.09 9.35 -2.89
CA ALA A 59 -3.89 8.53 -2.86
C ALA A 59 -3.63 7.82 -4.20
N VAL A 60 -2.38 7.46 -4.47
CA VAL A 60 -2.01 6.56 -5.58
C VAL A 60 -2.43 5.11 -5.26
N PRO A 61 -2.66 4.23 -6.26
CA PRO A 61 -3.21 2.88 -6.02
C PRO A 61 -2.44 2.04 -4.99
N ALA A 62 -1.10 2.06 -5.02
CA ALA A 62 -0.28 1.36 -4.04
C ALA A 62 -0.51 1.89 -2.61
N ALA A 63 -0.50 3.20 -2.43
CA ALA A 63 -0.73 3.85 -1.13
C ALA A 63 -2.16 3.63 -0.61
N ARG A 64 -3.17 3.58 -1.50
CA ARG A 64 -4.55 3.18 -1.15
C ARG A 64 -4.56 1.77 -0.56
N ARG A 65 -3.92 0.83 -1.26
CA ARG A 65 -3.88 -0.58 -0.86
C ARG A 65 -3.10 -0.77 0.44
N ASP A 66 -2.00 -0.06 0.62
CA ASP A 66 -1.23 -0.05 1.87
C ASP A 66 -2.05 0.47 3.05
N LEU A 67 -2.78 1.59 2.88
CA LEU A 67 -3.69 2.11 3.90
C LEU A 67 -4.75 1.08 4.28
N LEU A 68 -5.40 0.45 3.29
CA LEU A 68 -6.39 -0.61 3.55
C LEU A 68 -5.77 -1.77 4.35
N TRP A 69 -4.55 -2.20 4.01
CA TRP A 69 -3.84 -3.22 4.77
C TRP A 69 -3.48 -2.80 6.20
N GLN A 70 -3.10 -1.54 6.41
CA GLN A 70 -2.80 -1.01 7.75
C GLN A 70 -4.08 -1.00 8.61
N ILE A 71 -5.20 -0.54 8.05
CA ILE A 71 -6.51 -0.55 8.72
C ILE A 71 -6.96 -1.99 9.02
N TYR A 72 -6.88 -2.88 8.03
CA TYR A 72 -7.26 -4.29 8.19
C TYR A 72 -6.49 -4.99 9.32
N GLN A 73 -5.21 -4.64 9.51
CA GLN A 73 -4.37 -5.20 10.57
C GLN A 73 -4.69 -4.69 11.98
N GLN A 74 -5.40 -3.57 12.13
CA GLN A 74 -5.82 -3.08 13.45
C GLN A 74 -6.87 -3.98 14.10
N GLY A 75 -7.57 -4.83 13.34
CA GLY A 75 -8.56 -5.77 13.87
C GLY A 75 -9.89 -5.14 14.32
N ASP A 76 -9.96 -3.80 14.42
CA ASP A 76 -11.17 -3.07 14.75
C ASP A 76 -12.10 -2.85 13.54
N LYS A 77 -13.39 -2.54 13.80
CA LYS A 77 -14.34 -2.11 12.75
C LYS A 77 -13.75 -0.85 12.09
N PRO A 78 -13.41 -0.87 10.78
CA PRO A 78 -14.18 -1.50 9.70
C PRO A 78 -13.54 -2.73 8.99
N ALA A 79 -12.92 -3.66 9.72
CA ALA A 79 -12.24 -4.83 9.12
C ALA A 79 -12.98 -5.63 8.02
N PRO A 80 -14.32 -5.91 8.09
CA PRO A 80 -14.99 -6.73 7.07
C PRO A 80 -15.08 -6.07 5.68
N GLU A 81 -15.48 -4.80 5.62
CA GLU A 81 -15.60 -4.08 4.34
C GLU A 81 -14.23 -3.78 3.73
N ILE A 82 -13.23 -3.49 4.57
CA ILE A 82 -11.85 -3.35 4.14
C ILE A 82 -11.32 -4.67 3.57
N GLY A 83 -11.64 -5.80 4.21
CA GLY A 83 -11.32 -7.13 3.71
C GLY A 83 -11.87 -7.37 2.31
N LYS A 84 -13.15 -7.05 2.07
CA LYS A 84 -13.75 -7.15 0.73
C LYS A 84 -13.01 -6.31 -0.31
N GLN A 85 -12.64 -5.07 0.02
CA GLN A 85 -11.88 -4.19 -0.88
C GLN A 85 -10.47 -4.71 -1.17
N LEU A 86 -9.84 -5.38 -0.19
CA LEU A 86 -8.51 -5.97 -0.36
C LEU A 86 -8.54 -7.26 -1.20
N PHE A 87 -9.52 -8.13 -0.95
CA PHE A 87 -9.54 -9.51 -1.46
C PHE A 87 -10.30 -9.65 -2.77
N ALA A 88 -11.48 -9.03 -2.91
CA ALA A 88 -12.35 -9.23 -4.06
C ALA A 88 -11.68 -8.94 -5.42
N PRO A 89 -10.87 -7.87 -5.59
CA PRO A 89 -10.18 -7.64 -6.86
C PRO A 89 -9.19 -8.76 -7.22
N VAL A 90 -8.51 -9.31 -6.21
CA VAL A 90 -7.54 -10.39 -6.41
C VAL A 90 -8.26 -11.70 -6.70
N THR A 91 -9.32 -12.03 -5.93
CA THR A 91 -10.13 -13.23 -6.18
C THR A 91 -10.70 -13.22 -7.60
N SER A 92 -11.30 -12.11 -8.03
CA SER A 92 -11.87 -11.98 -9.37
C SER A 92 -10.79 -12.21 -10.44
N LYS A 93 -9.60 -11.63 -10.28
CA LYS A 93 -8.49 -11.81 -11.23
C LYS A 93 -7.98 -13.26 -11.27
N LEU A 94 -7.94 -13.92 -10.11
CA LEU A 94 -7.53 -15.31 -10.01
C LEU A 94 -8.56 -16.24 -10.66
N ILE A 95 -9.84 -16.00 -10.47
CA ILE A 95 -10.93 -16.74 -11.13
C ILE A 95 -10.87 -16.52 -12.65
N GLU A 96 -10.72 -15.28 -13.11
CA GLU A 96 -10.56 -14.97 -14.53
C GLU A 96 -9.38 -15.71 -15.16
N ARG A 97 -8.25 -15.82 -14.44
CA ARG A 97 -7.02 -16.42 -14.98
C ARG A 97 -6.98 -17.94 -14.90
N PHE A 98 -7.52 -18.53 -13.84
CA PHE A 98 -7.35 -19.94 -13.49
C PHE A 98 -8.67 -20.73 -13.40
N GLY A 99 -9.83 -20.07 -13.44
CA GLY A 99 -11.14 -20.69 -13.26
C GLY A 99 -11.61 -21.57 -14.42
N GLU A 100 -11.01 -21.45 -15.61
CA GLU A 100 -11.32 -22.34 -16.74
C GLU A 100 -10.27 -23.44 -16.94
N ARG A 101 -9.23 -23.47 -16.10
CA ARG A 101 -8.18 -24.49 -16.20
C ARG A 101 -8.65 -25.81 -15.61
N GLN A 102 -8.13 -26.91 -16.15
CA GLN A 102 -8.45 -28.27 -15.73
C GLN A 102 -7.26 -28.91 -15.03
N LEU A 103 -7.56 -29.76 -14.05
CA LEU A 103 -6.55 -30.54 -13.35
C LEU A 103 -5.77 -31.46 -14.31
N PRO A 104 -4.52 -31.84 -13.97
CA PRO A 104 -3.78 -31.50 -12.75
C PRO A 104 -3.04 -30.16 -12.83
N VAL A 105 -2.78 -29.55 -11.67
CA VAL A 105 -1.92 -28.36 -11.55
C VAL A 105 -0.46 -28.72 -11.89
N VAL A 106 0.14 -27.96 -12.80
CA VAL A 106 1.55 -28.06 -13.19
C VAL A 106 2.36 -27.07 -12.34
N ALA A 107 2.72 -27.50 -11.12
CA ALA A 107 3.31 -26.61 -10.11
C ALA A 107 4.53 -25.80 -10.58
N ALA A 108 5.37 -26.35 -11.47
CA ALA A 108 6.55 -25.67 -12.01
C ALA A 108 6.22 -24.44 -12.89
N ILE A 109 5.00 -24.36 -13.43
CA ILE A 109 4.53 -23.28 -14.31
C ILE A 109 3.49 -22.44 -13.59
N ASP A 110 2.48 -23.09 -13.00
CA ASP A 110 1.32 -22.41 -12.44
C ASP A 110 1.63 -21.66 -11.14
N GLN A 111 2.52 -22.16 -10.29
CA GLN A 111 2.85 -21.44 -9.05
C GLN A 111 3.63 -20.14 -9.31
N PRO A 112 4.68 -20.12 -10.17
CA PRO A 112 5.30 -18.86 -10.58
C PRO A 112 4.30 -17.88 -11.19
N GLU A 113 3.37 -18.36 -12.02
CA GLU A 113 2.32 -17.53 -12.63
C GLU A 113 1.37 -16.95 -11.58
N LEU A 114 0.89 -17.77 -10.65
CA LEU A 114 0.07 -17.33 -9.51
C LEU A 114 0.81 -16.25 -8.70
N ARG A 115 2.07 -16.49 -8.34
CA ARG A 115 2.87 -15.54 -7.57
C ARG A 115 3.08 -14.23 -8.31
N ALA A 116 3.31 -14.28 -9.62
CA ALA A 116 3.49 -13.08 -10.44
C ALA A 116 2.20 -12.23 -10.42
N LEU A 117 1.05 -12.84 -10.69
CA LEU A 117 -0.24 -12.16 -10.65
C LEU A 117 -0.52 -11.56 -9.27
N MET A 118 -0.28 -12.33 -8.20
CA MET A 118 -0.52 -11.84 -6.84
C MET A 118 0.43 -10.70 -6.44
N ARG A 119 1.66 -10.66 -6.96
CA ARG A 119 2.63 -9.58 -6.69
C ARG A 119 2.22 -8.24 -7.29
N GLU A 120 1.40 -8.25 -8.34
CA GLU A 120 0.83 -7.01 -8.90
C GLU A 120 -0.06 -6.29 -7.88
N PHE A 121 -0.69 -7.05 -6.98
CA PHE A 121 -1.50 -6.51 -5.90
C PHE A 121 -0.71 -6.38 -4.60
N ASP A 122 -0.02 -7.45 -4.19
CA ASP A 122 0.64 -7.54 -2.89
C ASP A 122 2.08 -8.09 -3.00
N PRO A 123 3.10 -7.22 -2.81
CA PRO A 123 4.49 -7.67 -2.85
C PRO A 123 4.86 -8.56 -1.65
N LEU A 124 4.21 -8.36 -0.49
CA LEU A 124 4.51 -9.07 0.76
C LEU A 124 3.91 -10.48 0.79
N ALA A 125 4.72 -11.46 1.20
CA ALA A 125 4.30 -12.86 1.32
C ALA A 125 3.19 -13.07 2.37
N SER A 126 3.21 -12.33 3.48
CA SER A 126 2.18 -12.39 4.53
C SER A 126 0.81 -11.91 4.05
N ARG A 127 0.78 -10.87 3.21
CA ARG A 127 -0.45 -10.37 2.57
C ARG A 127 -0.99 -11.39 1.57
N ARG A 128 -0.12 -11.97 0.75
CA ARG A 128 -0.50 -13.03 -0.20
C ARG A 128 -1.10 -14.25 0.50
N GLU A 129 -0.55 -14.69 1.63
CA GLU A 129 -1.14 -15.77 2.42
C GLU A 129 -2.59 -15.44 2.82
N LYS A 130 -2.81 -14.26 3.43
CA LYS A 130 -4.16 -13.82 3.83
C LYS A 130 -5.15 -13.75 2.66
N VAL A 131 -4.69 -13.25 1.51
CA VAL A 131 -5.50 -13.21 0.29
C VAL A 131 -5.87 -14.62 -0.16
N LEU A 132 -4.92 -15.56 -0.23
CA LEU A 132 -5.22 -16.94 -0.63
C LEU A 132 -6.14 -17.66 0.36
N LEU A 133 -6.03 -17.39 1.66
CA LEU A 133 -6.97 -17.91 2.66
C LEU A 133 -8.40 -17.36 2.44
N SER A 134 -8.54 -16.08 2.06
CA SER A 134 -9.83 -15.50 1.68
C SER A 134 -10.37 -16.13 0.40
N VAL A 135 -9.54 -16.28 -0.63
CA VAL A 135 -9.91 -16.95 -1.89
C VAL A 135 -10.42 -18.37 -1.60
N MET A 136 -9.71 -19.14 -0.78
CA MET A 136 -10.13 -20.49 -0.39
C MET A 136 -11.47 -20.51 0.34
N THR A 137 -11.89 -19.40 0.96
CA THR A 137 -13.20 -19.26 1.59
C THR A 137 -14.27 -18.87 0.57
N GLU A 138 -13.96 -17.97 -0.36
CA GLU A 138 -14.87 -17.46 -1.41
C GLU A 138 -15.17 -18.48 -2.52
N ILE A 139 -14.24 -19.40 -2.82
CA ILE A 139 -14.45 -20.42 -3.85
C ILE A 139 -15.25 -21.64 -3.36
N LYS A 140 -15.46 -21.76 -2.04
CA LYS A 140 -16.30 -22.80 -1.45
C LYS A 140 -17.78 -22.55 -1.79
N GLY A 141 -18.49 -23.62 -2.16
CA GLY A 141 -19.93 -23.63 -2.31
C GLY A 141 -20.65 -23.79 -0.97
N GLU A 142 -21.98 -23.86 -1.02
CA GLU A 142 -22.87 -23.94 0.15
C GLU A 142 -22.60 -25.16 1.05
N ASN A 143 -22.07 -26.24 0.46
CA ASN A 143 -21.70 -27.48 1.15
C ASN A 143 -20.28 -27.45 1.75
N GLY A 144 -19.56 -26.32 1.66
CA GLY A 144 -18.19 -26.16 2.16
C GLY A 144 -17.11 -26.79 1.26
N ALA A 145 -17.49 -27.46 0.16
CA ALA A 145 -16.57 -27.98 -0.85
C ALA A 145 -16.25 -26.89 -1.89
N VAL A 146 -15.09 -26.98 -2.55
CA VAL A 146 -14.75 -26.08 -3.66
C VAL A 146 -15.70 -26.35 -4.83
N ARG A 147 -16.22 -25.29 -5.46
CA ARG A 147 -17.06 -25.41 -6.66
C ARG A 147 -16.31 -26.19 -7.75
N PRO A 148 -16.95 -27.14 -8.48
CA PRO A 148 -16.25 -27.97 -9.48
C PRO A 148 -15.50 -27.14 -10.52
N GLU A 149 -16.13 -26.10 -11.05
CA GLU A 149 -15.50 -25.14 -11.97
C GLU A 149 -14.26 -24.42 -11.39
N LEU A 150 -14.09 -24.35 -10.07
CA LEU A 150 -12.94 -23.69 -9.43
C LEU A 150 -11.97 -24.67 -8.76
N GLU A 151 -12.10 -25.97 -9.02
CA GLU A 151 -11.28 -27.00 -8.39
C GLU A 151 -9.79 -26.81 -8.69
N TYR A 152 -9.45 -26.41 -9.92
CA TYR A 152 -8.08 -26.09 -10.31
C TYR A 152 -7.48 -24.96 -9.47
N LEU A 153 -8.21 -23.84 -9.36
CA LEU A 153 -7.78 -22.69 -8.56
C LEU A 153 -7.65 -23.09 -7.08
N GLY A 154 -8.56 -23.93 -6.58
CA GLY A 154 -8.49 -24.47 -5.22
C GLY A 154 -7.25 -25.31 -4.96
N ASP A 155 -6.87 -26.20 -5.90
CA ASP A 155 -5.65 -27.01 -5.77
C ASP A 155 -4.38 -26.13 -5.87
N LEU A 156 -4.35 -25.20 -6.81
CA LEU A 156 -3.24 -24.28 -6.99
C LEU A 156 -3.02 -23.39 -5.76
N ALA A 157 -4.09 -22.79 -5.22
CA ALA A 157 -4.04 -21.98 -4.00
C ALA A 157 -3.57 -22.80 -2.78
N ARG A 158 -4.05 -24.04 -2.63
CA ARG A 158 -3.62 -24.93 -1.54
C ARG A 158 -2.12 -25.22 -1.61
N ARG A 159 -1.60 -25.52 -2.80
CA ARG A 159 -0.16 -25.79 -2.99
C ARG A 159 0.70 -24.56 -2.67
N GLU A 160 0.27 -23.37 -3.06
CA GLU A 160 0.99 -22.14 -2.72
C GLU A 160 0.93 -21.84 -1.21
N LEU A 161 -0.22 -22.06 -0.56
CA LEU A 161 -0.36 -21.92 0.89
C LEU A 161 0.57 -22.86 1.67
N MET A 162 0.79 -24.09 1.19
CA MET A 162 1.77 -25.03 1.76
C MET A 162 3.22 -24.50 1.71
N THR A 163 3.49 -23.51 0.84
CA THR A 163 4.80 -22.84 0.76
C THR A 163 4.82 -21.57 1.62
N LEU A 164 3.76 -20.76 1.56
CA LEU A 164 3.70 -19.46 2.23
C LEU A 164 3.57 -19.56 3.75
N ILE A 165 2.73 -20.47 4.28
CA ILE A 165 2.50 -20.57 5.73
C ILE A 165 3.79 -20.90 6.48
N PRO A 166 4.58 -21.93 6.08
CA PRO A 166 5.86 -22.20 6.74
C PRO A 166 6.87 -21.06 6.58
N PHE A 167 6.91 -20.44 5.39
CA PHE A 167 7.81 -19.33 5.12
C PHE A 167 7.52 -18.12 6.02
N ASN A 168 6.27 -17.70 6.10
CA ASN A 168 5.87 -16.57 6.95
C ASN A 168 6.09 -16.89 8.44
N GLY A 169 5.80 -18.13 8.87
CA GLY A 169 6.10 -18.56 10.24
C GLY A 169 7.60 -18.51 10.57
N MET A 170 8.48 -18.84 9.63
CA MET A 170 9.92 -18.72 9.79
C MET A 170 10.37 -17.27 9.91
N VAL A 171 9.85 -16.38 9.05
CA VAL A 171 10.14 -14.94 9.09
C VAL A 171 9.69 -14.35 10.43
N ASP A 172 8.48 -14.66 10.88
CA ASP A 172 7.95 -14.18 12.16
C ASP A 172 8.78 -14.68 13.35
N ASN A 173 9.21 -15.93 13.31
CA ASN A 173 10.08 -16.50 14.34
C ASN A 173 11.44 -15.79 14.37
N LEU A 174 12.07 -15.59 13.21
CA LEU A 174 13.34 -14.86 13.10
C LEU A 174 13.22 -13.44 13.64
N MET A 175 12.15 -12.72 13.30
CA MET A 175 11.95 -11.35 13.79
C MET A 175 11.79 -11.30 15.32
N ARG A 176 11.05 -12.24 15.91
CA ARG A 176 10.79 -12.29 17.37
C ARG A 176 11.98 -12.80 18.18
N ASN A 177 12.77 -13.71 17.64
CA ASN A 177 13.89 -14.35 18.32
C ASN A 177 15.26 -13.90 17.78
N SER A 178 15.31 -12.85 16.97
CA SER A 178 16.56 -12.25 16.45
C SER A 178 17.56 -11.91 17.56
N HIS A 179 17.07 -11.49 18.73
CA HIS A 179 17.87 -11.18 19.92
C HIS A 179 18.24 -12.41 20.77
N LYS A 180 17.66 -13.58 20.47
CA LYS A 180 17.93 -14.86 21.15
C LYS A 180 18.77 -15.81 20.27
N LEU A 181 19.33 -15.31 19.17
CA LEU A 181 20.44 -15.95 18.46
C LEU A 181 21.74 -15.92 19.30
N ASP A 182 21.62 -16.00 20.63
CA ASP A 182 22.74 -16.41 21.46
C ASP A 182 22.96 -17.89 21.15
N LEU A 183 24.02 -18.11 20.38
CA LEU A 183 24.68 -19.38 20.20
C LEU A 183 24.92 -19.99 21.59
N GLU A 184 24.05 -20.91 22.01
CA GLU A 184 24.48 -21.94 22.95
C GLU A 184 25.52 -22.79 22.21
N ALA A 185 26.79 -22.41 22.42
CA ALA A 185 27.98 -23.17 22.09
C ALA A 185 28.29 -24.19 23.20
#